data_AF-A0A969M5T7-F1
#
_entry.id   AF-A0A969M5T7-F1
#
_cell.length_a   1.000
_cell.length_b   1.000
_cell.length_c   1.000
_cell.angle_alpha   90.00
_cell.angle_beta   90.00
_cell.angle_gamma   90.00
#
_symmetry.space_group_name_H-M   'P 1'
#
loop_
_entity.id
_entity.type
_entity.pdbx_description
1 polymer ?
#
loop_
_entity_poly.entity_id
_entity_poly.type
_entity_poly.pdbx_seq_one_letter_code
_entity_poly.pdbx_strand_id
1 'polypeptide(L)' 'MSGANAGAATEILSHVGQSVTLFTPMPRPIAISDQVRLVAGCDKTIETCHARFGNVLNFRGEPHIPGNDKVFSYPVRD' A
#
# COMPACT_ATOMS: atom_id res chain seq x y z
N MET A 1 7.47 18.76 1.90
CA MET A 1 8.44 18.99 0.79
C MET A 1 8.18 20.40 0.22
N SER A 2 8.99 20.95 -0.68
CA SER A 2 8.96 22.40 -1.03
C SER A 2 7.73 22.85 -1.84
N GLY A 3 7.72 24.12 -2.26
CA GLY A 3 6.71 24.66 -3.18
C GLY A 3 5.40 25.06 -2.50
N ALA A 4 4.39 25.35 -3.32
CA ALA A 4 3.08 25.81 -2.86
C ALA A 4 2.26 24.75 -2.10
N ASN A 5 2.66 23.48 -2.22
CA ASN A 5 2.06 22.34 -1.55
C ASN A 5 2.89 21.85 -0.34
N ALA A 6 3.72 22.72 0.24
CA ALA A 6 4.60 22.29 1.32
C ALA A 6 3.84 21.78 2.55
N GLY A 7 4.10 20.51 2.89
CA GLY A 7 3.44 19.82 4.00
C GLY A 7 2.16 19.06 3.61
N ALA A 8 1.65 19.24 2.39
CA ALA A 8 0.52 18.46 1.90
C ALA A 8 0.95 17.04 1.50
N ALA A 9 0.02 16.09 1.62
CA ALA A 9 0.20 14.69 1.25
C ALA A 9 -1.10 14.12 0.64
N THR A 10 -0.95 13.18 -0.28
CA THR A 10 -2.05 12.42 -0.90
C THR A 10 -1.55 11.04 -1.31
N GLU A 11 -2.45 10.08 -1.49
CA GLU A 11 -2.13 8.75 -1.97
C GLU A 11 -1.82 8.73 -3.48
N ILE A 12 -0.95 7.81 -3.87
CA ILE A 12 -0.69 7.47 -5.26
C ILE A 12 -1.66 6.36 -5.66
N LEU A 13 -2.50 6.62 -6.67
CA LEU A 13 -3.41 5.61 -7.24
C LEU A 13 -2.65 4.59 -8.09
N SER A 14 -1.71 5.05 -8.92
CA SER A 14 -0.89 4.16 -9.75
C SER A 14 0.47 4.79 -10.09
N HIS A 15 1.45 3.94 -10.43
CA HIS A 15 2.71 4.36 -11.03
C HIS A 15 3.01 3.53 -12.28
N VAL A 16 3.58 4.17 -13.30
CA VAL A 16 4.09 3.51 -14.51
C VAL A 16 5.42 4.18 -14.88
N GLY A 17 6.52 3.44 -14.76
CA GLY A 17 7.86 4.00 -14.96
C GLY A 17 8.13 5.16 -14.00
N GLN A 18 8.27 6.37 -14.55
CA GLN A 18 8.53 7.60 -13.80
C GLN A 18 7.28 8.47 -13.60
N SER A 19 6.12 8.02 -14.09
CA SER A 19 4.85 8.73 -13.99
C SER A 19 4.02 8.19 -12.83
N VAL A 20 3.40 9.08 -12.07
CA VAL A 20 2.49 8.75 -10.97
C VAL A 20 1.14 9.42 -11.17
N THR A 21 0.07 8.71 -10.87
CA THR A 21 -1.30 9.24 -10.83
C THR A 21 -1.72 9.36 -9.38
N LEU A 22 -2.18 10.55 -8.99
CA LEU A 22 -2.64 10.81 -7.62
C LEU A 22 -4.09 10.32 -7.45
N PHE A 23 -4.42 9.80 -6.27
CA PHE A 23 -5.78 9.38 -5.95
C PHE A 23 -6.73 10.59 -5.84
N THR A 24 -6.22 11.68 -5.27
CA THR A 24 -6.91 12.99 -5.23
C THR A 24 -5.97 14.09 -5.72
N PRO A 25 -6.52 15.17 -6.31
CA PRO A 25 -5.71 16.30 -6.75
C PRO A 25 -5.07 17.02 -5.56
N MET A 26 -3.89 17.61 -5.79
CA MET A 26 -3.25 18.47 -4.80
C MET A 26 -4.03 19.78 -4.61
N PRO A 27 -4.00 20.40 -3.41
CA PRO A 27 -4.69 21.66 -3.13
C PRO A 27 -4.24 22.83 -4.02
N ARG A 28 -2.99 22.83 -4.46
CA ARG A 28 -2.43 23.80 -5.40
C ARG A 28 -1.71 23.10 -6.56
N PRO A 29 -1.52 23.78 -7.72
CA PRO A 29 -0.71 23.25 -8.81
C PRO A 29 0.70 22.86 -8.36
N ILE A 30 1.23 21.75 -8.90
CA ILE A 30 2.61 21.31 -8.70
C ILE A 30 3.49 22.01 -9.74
N ALA A 31 4.58 22.64 -9.32
CA ALA A 31 5.50 23.34 -10.20
C ALA A 31 6.76 22.50 -10.49
N ILE A 32 7.43 22.82 -11.61
CA ILE A 32 8.75 22.25 -11.92
C ILE A 32 9.73 22.68 -10.82
N SER A 33 10.59 21.76 -10.38
CA SER A 33 11.54 21.91 -9.27
C SER A 33 10.94 21.82 -7.86
N ASP A 34 9.62 21.60 -7.73
CA ASP A 34 9.06 21.19 -6.43
C ASP A 34 9.65 19.84 -6.03
N GLN A 35 10.25 19.79 -4.85
CA GLN A 35 10.71 18.53 -4.27
C GLN A 35 9.50 17.79 -3.73
N VAL A 36 9.45 16.47 -3.93
CA VAL A 36 8.46 15.58 -3.33
C VAL A 36 9.14 14.34 -2.74
N ARG A 37 8.55 13.75 -1.69
CA ARG A 37 9.00 12.47 -1.13
C ARG A 37 7.94 11.45 -1.49
N LEU A 38 8.36 10.46 -2.25
CA LEU A 38 7.52 9.32 -2.59
C LEU A 38 7.87 8.18 -1.62
N VAL A 39 6.84 7.49 -1.15
CA VAL A 39 6.99 6.30 -0.32
C VAL A 39 6.52 5.11 -1.15
N ALA A 40 7.31 4.03 -1.14
CA ALA A 40 6.94 2.79 -1.79
C ALA A 40 5.59 2.28 -1.25
N GLY A 41 4.61 2.11 -2.14
CA GLY A 41 3.30 1.56 -1.77
C GLY A 41 3.39 0.10 -1.30
N CYS A 42 2.52 -0.26 -0.36
CA CYS A 42 2.30 -1.63 0.10
C CYS A 42 0.89 -2.06 -0.36
N ASP A 43 0.80 -3.19 -1.05
CA ASP A 43 -0.45 -3.82 -1.50
C ASP A 43 -1.21 -4.52 -0.35
N LYS A 44 -0.63 -4.49 0.86
CA LYS A 44 -1.16 -5.08 2.11
C LYS A 44 -1.21 -6.61 2.09
N THR A 45 -0.44 -7.26 1.22
CA THR A 45 -0.27 -8.72 1.23
C THR A 45 0.88 -9.15 2.16
N ILE A 46 0.80 -10.36 2.71
CA ILE A 46 1.87 -10.89 3.58
C ILE A 46 3.13 -11.17 2.77
N GLU A 47 2.98 -11.59 1.52
CA GLU A 47 4.05 -11.88 0.56
C GLU A 47 4.89 -10.62 0.32
N THR A 48 4.24 -9.49 0.02
CA THR A 48 4.93 -8.21 -0.17
C THR A 48 5.54 -7.71 1.13
N CYS A 49 4.83 -7.85 2.26
CA CYS A 49 5.34 -7.44 3.57
C CYS A 49 6.65 -8.16 3.93
N HIS A 50 6.74 -9.45 3.62
CA HIS A 50 7.95 -10.27 3.80
C HIS A 50 9.01 -9.94 2.74
N ALA A 51 8.70 -10.14 1.46
CA ALA A 51 9.71 -10.12 0.39
C ALA A 51 10.24 -8.72 0.07
N ARG A 52 9.38 -7.69 0.11
CA ARG A 52 9.76 -6.32 -0.26
C ARG A 52 10.22 -5.49 0.93
N PHE A 53 9.55 -5.64 2.07
CA PHE A 53 9.76 -4.79 3.24
C PHE A 53 10.47 -5.49 4.41
N GLY A 54 10.60 -6.82 4.39
CA GLY A 54 11.25 -7.58 5.47
C GLY A 54 10.57 -7.43 6.84
N ASN A 55 9.29 -7.02 6.89
CA ASN A 55 8.62 -6.60 8.12
C ASN A 55 7.42 -7.47 8.49
N VAL A 56 7.51 -8.77 8.20
CA VAL A 56 6.41 -9.72 8.46
C VAL A 56 6.05 -9.80 9.95
N LEU A 57 7.01 -9.60 10.86
CA LEU A 57 6.78 -9.61 12.31
C LEU A 57 5.77 -8.55 12.77
N ASN A 58 5.67 -7.43 12.05
CA ASN A 58 4.72 -6.36 12.32
C ASN A 58 3.54 -6.38 11.33
N PHE A 59 3.28 -7.50 10.66
CA PHE A 59 2.10 -7.65 9.81
C PHE A 59 0.84 -7.71 10.68
N ARG A 60 -0.11 -6.80 10.44
CA ARG A 60 -1.33 -6.62 11.26
C ARG A 60 -2.59 -7.15 10.57
N GLY A 61 -2.43 -8.11 9.67
CA GLY A 61 -3.52 -8.81 9.00
C GLY A 61 -3.70 -10.22 9.54
N GLU A 62 -4.64 -10.95 8.95
CA GLU A 62 -5.06 -12.27 9.39
C GLU A 62 -4.86 -13.31 8.25
N PRO A 63 -3.61 -13.63 7.89
CA PRO A 63 -3.29 -14.38 6.67
C PRO A 63 -3.72 -15.86 6.72
N HIS A 64 -4.06 -16.36 7.91
CA HIS A 64 -4.37 -17.76 8.16
C HIS A 64 -5.79 -17.98 8.67
N ILE A 65 -6.65 -16.95 8.68
CA ILE A 65 -8.03 -17.16 9.09
C ILE A 65 -8.69 -18.12 8.09
N PRO A 66 -9.18 -19.27 8.57
CA PRO A 66 -9.93 -20.18 7.73
C PRO A 66 -11.24 -19.52 7.30
N GLY A 67 -11.61 -19.68 6.04
CA GLY A 67 -12.93 -19.26 5.56
C GLY A 67 -14.07 -20.06 6.19
N ASN A 68 -15.31 -19.59 6.03
CA ASN A 68 -16.50 -20.19 6.64
C ASN A 68 -16.68 -21.69 6.30
N ASP A 69 -16.21 -22.13 5.14
CA ASP A 69 -16.30 -23.54 4.74
C ASP A 69 -15.57 -24.48 5.71
N LYS A 70 -14.48 -24.00 6.34
CA LYS A 70 -13.76 -24.76 7.36
C LYS A 70 -14.54 -24.83 8.68
N VAL A 71 -15.40 -23.85 8.97
CA VAL A 71 -16.21 -23.83 10.20
C VAL A 71 -17.25 -24.95 10.21
N PHE A 72 -17.82 -25.26 9.04
CA PHE A 72 -18.82 -26.34 8.90
C PHE A 72 -18.21 -27.70 8.53
N SER A 73 -16.89 -27.76 8.33
CA SER A 73 -16.21 -29.01 8.00
C SER A 73 -16.16 -29.97 9.19
N TYR A 74 -16.35 -31.26 8.93
CA TYR A 74 -16.10 -32.34 9.87
C TYR A 74 -14.95 -33.22 9.34
N PRO A 75 -14.21 -33.91 10.21
CA PRO A 75 -13.16 -34.81 9.77
C PRO A 75 -13.75 -35.97 8.96
N VAL A 76 -13.27 -36.15 7.74
CA VAL A 76 -13.56 -37.35 6.93
C VAL A 76 -12.40 -38.34 7.13
N ARG A 77 -12.71 -39.64 7.26
CA ARG A 77 -11.67 -40.67 7.23
C ARG A 77 -11.19 -40.85 5.79
N ASP A 78 -9.88 -40.90 5.61
CA ASP A 78 -9.24 -41.32 4.36
C ASP A 78 -9.57 -42.79 4.04
#